data_AF-A0A1S2WUZ1-F1
#
_entry.id   AF-A0A1S2WUZ1-F1
#
_cell.length_a   1.000
_cell.length_b   1.000
_cell.length_c   1.000
_cell.angle_alpha   90.00
_cell.angle_beta   90.00
_cell.angle_gamma   90.00
#
_symmetry.space_group_name_H-M   'P 1'
#
loop_
_entity.id
_entity.type
_entity.pdbx_description
1 polymer ?
#
loop_
_entity_poly.entity_id
_entity_poly.type
_entity_poly.pdbx_seq_one_letter_code
_entity_poly.pdbx_strand_id
1 'polypeptide(L)'
;MKKNISTYLLIIVTIISFMLASCASKSEKLNELEQSQQQLQKEMTTIEKKADEAKQRADKYEKLTEKYKNLLDQKQQELNQLQAAYAKISNKDEAAAIAAKKDIQEKLIKAAQDSVHLQKRLKRYTKKADVYKQKSQQLDEQAKQTQQSVDKITQEIQQIKKEIDTK
;
A
#
# COMPACT_ATOMS: atom_id res chain seq x y z
N MET A 1 -17.46 6.81 -7.93
CA MET A 1 -17.41 5.59 -7.08
C MET A 1 -18.06 4.45 -7.85
N LYS A 2 -17.29 3.46 -8.31
CA LYS A 2 -17.81 2.20 -8.85
C LYS A 2 -17.10 1.07 -8.11
N LYS A 3 -17.92 0.23 -7.48
CA LYS A 3 -17.57 -0.85 -6.54
C LYS A 3 -16.97 -2.02 -7.32
N ASN A 4 -15.64 -2.18 -7.29
CA ASN A 4 -14.95 -3.35 -7.85
C ASN A 4 -14.19 -4.15 -6.76
N ILE A 5 -14.64 -4.10 -5.50
CA ILE A 5 -14.02 -4.83 -4.39
C ILE A 5 -14.56 -6.28 -4.30
N SER A 6 -15.59 -6.64 -5.06
CA SER A 6 -16.41 -7.83 -4.76
C SER A 6 -16.00 -9.15 -5.42
N THR A 7 -14.99 -9.20 -6.28
CA THR A 7 -14.74 -10.45 -7.06
C THR A 7 -13.48 -11.21 -6.62
N TYR A 8 -12.47 -10.53 -6.07
CA TYR A 8 -11.22 -11.20 -5.65
C TYR A 8 -11.26 -11.73 -4.20
N LEU A 9 -12.22 -11.28 -3.40
CA LEU A 9 -12.42 -11.74 -2.01
C LEU A 9 -13.27 -13.03 -1.92
N LEU A 10 -13.86 -13.45 -3.03
CA LEU A 10 -14.77 -14.60 -3.10
C LEU A 10 -14.08 -15.93 -3.48
N ILE A 11 -12.77 -15.91 -3.75
CA ILE A 11 -12.03 -17.08 -4.25
C ILE A 11 -11.24 -17.82 -3.15
N ILE A 12 -11.14 -17.31 -1.92
CA ILE A 12 -10.32 -17.91 -0.84
C ILE A 12 -11.16 -18.34 0.37
N VAL A 13 -12.46 -18.64 0.17
CA VAL A 13 -13.33 -19.22 1.22
C VAL A 13 -13.59 -20.72 0.98
N THR A 14 -13.01 -21.32 -0.05
CA THR A 14 -13.26 -22.71 -0.46
C THR A 14 -12.31 -23.77 0.12
N ILE A 15 -11.53 -23.49 1.17
CA ILE A 15 -10.61 -24.49 1.74
C ILE A 15 -11.15 -25.20 3.00
N ILE A 16 -12.18 -24.69 3.68
CA ILE A 16 -12.73 -25.38 4.87
C ILE A 16 -14.03 -26.10 4.54
N SER A 17 -13.96 -27.01 3.56
CA SER A 17 -14.96 -28.05 3.32
C SER A 17 -14.50 -29.42 3.86
N PHE A 18 -13.72 -29.45 4.94
CA PHE A 18 -13.40 -30.69 5.67
C PHE A 18 -14.42 -30.93 6.78
N MET A 19 -15.65 -31.26 6.40
CA MET A 19 -16.67 -31.80 7.31
C MET A 19 -17.06 -33.25 7.00
N LEU A 20 -16.25 -33.99 6.22
CA LEU A 20 -16.55 -35.39 5.90
C LEU A 20 -15.33 -36.28 6.08
N ALA A 21 -15.07 -36.69 7.32
CA ALA A 21 -14.23 -37.86 7.62
C ALA A 21 -14.72 -38.53 8.91
N SER A 22 -15.92 -39.13 8.88
CA SER A 22 -16.42 -40.01 9.95
C SER A 22 -15.81 -41.42 9.91
N CYS A 23 -14.60 -41.60 9.35
CA CYS A 23 -13.88 -42.87 9.28
C CYS A 23 -12.35 -42.75 9.46
N ALA A 24 -11.81 -41.58 9.83
CA ALA A 24 -10.39 -41.48 10.18
C ALA A 24 -10.18 -41.85 11.65
N SER A 25 -9.15 -42.64 11.94
CA SER A 25 -8.75 -42.92 13.32
C SER A 25 -8.34 -41.62 14.02
N LYS A 26 -8.47 -41.54 15.35
CA LYS A 26 -8.05 -40.34 16.12
C LYS A 26 -6.57 -39.99 15.89
N SER A 27 -5.74 -41.00 15.59
CA SER A 27 -4.33 -40.85 15.24
C SER A 27 -4.12 -40.19 13.86
N GLU A 28 -4.87 -40.62 12.85
CA GLU A 28 -4.83 -39.99 11.52
C GLU A 28 -5.29 -38.54 11.56
N LYS A 29 -6.41 -38.27 12.25
CA LYS A 29 -6.91 -36.90 12.43
C LYS A 29 -5.88 -36.02 13.17
N LEU A 30 -5.19 -36.57 14.18
CA LEU A 30 -4.14 -35.85 14.90
C LEU A 30 -2.99 -35.46 13.98
N ASN A 31 -2.51 -36.39 13.15
CA ASN A 31 -1.43 -36.16 12.20
C ASN A 31 -1.82 -35.10 11.14
N GLU A 32 -3.05 -35.17 10.61
CA GLU A 32 -3.57 -34.17 9.67
C GLU A 32 -3.61 -32.76 10.29
N LEU A 33 -4.09 -32.64 11.53
CA LEU A 33 -4.13 -31.36 12.23
C LEU A 33 -2.74 -30.80 12.52
N GLU A 34 -1.78 -31.65 12.95
CA GLU A 34 -0.40 -31.24 13.18
C GLU A 34 0.29 -30.77 11.89
N GLN A 35 0.05 -31.45 10.77
CA GLN A 35 0.54 -31.01 9.46
C GLN A 35 -0.09 -29.69 9.03
N SER A 36 -1.41 -29.54 9.20
CA SER A 36 -2.13 -28.30 8.89
C SER A 36 -1.62 -27.13 9.73
N GLN A 37 -1.38 -27.33 11.03
CA GLN A 37 -0.81 -26.32 11.91
C GLN A 37 0.57 -25.85 11.42
N GLN A 38 1.46 -26.78 11.06
CA GLN A 38 2.78 -26.44 10.53
C GLN A 38 2.71 -25.68 9.21
N GLN A 39 1.77 -26.05 8.32
CA GLN A 39 1.58 -25.35 7.06
C GLN A 39 1.10 -23.91 7.30
N LEU A 40 0.09 -23.72 8.15
CA LEU A 40 -0.43 -22.39 8.47
C LEU A 40 0.62 -21.50 9.14
N GLN A 41 1.48 -22.05 9.99
CA GLN A 41 2.61 -21.31 10.57
C GLN A 41 3.61 -20.84 9.50
N LYS A 42 3.94 -21.67 8.50
CA LYS A 42 4.80 -21.26 7.37
C LYS A 42 4.13 -20.17 6.51
N GLU A 43 2.83 -20.30 6.28
CA GLU A 43 2.04 -19.29 5.58
C GLU A 43 2.03 -17.97 6.35
N MET A 44 1.90 -18.02 7.68
CA MET A 44 1.97 -16.84 8.56
C MET A 44 3.27 -16.05 8.36
N THR A 45 4.43 -16.71 8.52
CA THR A 45 5.73 -16.06 8.34
C THR A 45 5.85 -15.40 6.96
N THR A 46 5.27 -16.05 5.95
CA THR A 46 5.26 -15.52 4.58
C THR A 46 4.36 -14.29 4.44
N ILE A 47 3.18 -14.28 5.07
CA ILE A 47 2.25 -13.15 5.07
C ILE A 47 2.88 -11.96 5.79
N GLU A 48 3.45 -12.18 6.97
CA GLU A 48 4.12 -11.14 7.77
C GLU A 48 5.25 -10.48 6.98
N LYS A 49 6.13 -11.28 6.36
CA LYS A 49 7.19 -10.74 5.50
C LYS A 49 6.65 -9.89 4.35
N LYS A 50 5.57 -10.35 3.69
CA LYS A 50 4.92 -9.58 2.61
C LYS A 50 4.27 -8.29 3.13
N ALA A 51 3.73 -8.31 4.34
CA ALA A 51 3.15 -7.13 4.98
C ALA A 51 4.22 -6.08 5.23
N ASP A 52 5.36 -6.49 5.79
CA ASP A 52 6.49 -5.60 6.06
C ASP A 52 7.10 -5.03 4.79
N GLU A 53 7.27 -5.85 3.74
CA GLU A 53 7.68 -5.36 2.42
C GLU A 53 6.70 -4.33 1.85
N ALA A 54 5.39 -4.51 2.08
CA ALA A 54 4.37 -3.56 1.67
C ALA A 54 4.46 -2.25 2.48
N LYS A 55 4.66 -2.32 3.80
CA LYS A 55 4.88 -1.15 4.69
C LYS A 55 6.08 -0.34 4.21
N GLN A 56 7.23 -0.98 4.02
CA GLN A 56 8.45 -0.33 3.54
C GLN A 56 8.25 0.37 2.18
N ARG A 57 7.49 -0.25 1.27
CA ARG A 57 7.15 0.37 -0.02
C ARG A 57 6.21 1.55 0.15
N ALA A 58 5.21 1.46 1.03
CA ALA A 58 4.33 2.57 1.35
C ALA A 58 5.15 3.77 1.87
N ASP A 59 6.00 3.56 2.88
CA ASP A 59 6.85 4.59 3.48
C ASP A 59 7.76 5.26 2.44
N LYS A 60 8.35 4.46 1.55
CA LYS A 60 9.17 4.99 0.44
C LYS A 60 8.37 5.92 -0.46
N TYR A 61 7.14 5.56 -0.79
CA TYR A 61 6.28 6.39 -1.63
C TYR A 61 5.70 7.59 -0.89
N GLU A 62 5.45 7.50 0.42
CA GLU A 62 5.07 8.66 1.25
C GLU A 62 6.22 9.68 1.30
N LYS A 63 7.47 9.24 1.52
CA LYS A 63 8.66 10.13 1.44
C LYS A 63 8.81 10.80 0.08
N LEU A 64 8.58 10.06 -1.01
CA LEU A 64 8.58 10.65 -2.35
C LEU A 64 7.44 11.66 -2.53
N THR A 65 6.25 11.34 -2.05
CA THR A 65 5.08 12.23 -2.08
C THR A 65 5.41 13.56 -1.40
N GLU A 66 5.96 13.51 -0.19
CA GLU A 66 6.37 14.71 0.55
C GLU A 66 7.44 15.52 -0.19
N LYS A 67 8.45 14.84 -0.76
CA LYS A 67 9.46 15.50 -1.60
C LYS A 67 8.82 16.26 -2.77
N TYR A 68 7.89 15.66 -3.50
CA TYR A 68 7.26 16.30 -4.65
C TYR A 68 6.28 17.41 -4.26
N LYS A 69 5.66 17.31 -3.10
CA LYS A 69 4.84 18.38 -2.52
C LYS A 69 5.71 19.61 -2.22
N ASN A 70 6.82 19.43 -1.53
CA ASN A 70 7.76 20.51 -1.23
C ASN A 70 8.32 21.18 -2.50
N LEU A 71 8.65 20.38 -3.53
CA LEU A 71 9.08 20.92 -4.83
C LEU A 71 7.97 21.73 -5.52
N LEU A 72 6.71 21.34 -5.38
CA LEU A 72 5.58 22.11 -5.91
C LEU A 72 5.41 23.44 -5.19
N ASP A 73 5.51 23.43 -3.86
CA ASP A 73 5.38 24.65 -3.05
C ASP A 73 6.49 25.65 -3.41
N GLN A 74 7.72 25.17 -3.59
CA GLN A 74 8.84 25.98 -4.08
C GLN A 74 8.57 26.55 -5.48
N LYS A 75 8.04 25.74 -6.41
CA LYS A 75 7.70 26.20 -7.76
C LYS A 75 6.57 27.22 -7.76
N GLN A 76 5.60 27.08 -6.86
CA GLN A 76 4.54 28.07 -6.70
C GLN A 76 5.10 29.42 -6.22
N GLN A 77 6.07 29.40 -5.29
CA GLN A 77 6.76 30.61 -4.86
C GLN A 77 7.54 31.27 -6.00
N GLU A 78 8.28 30.49 -6.79
CA GLU A 78 9.02 30.98 -7.97
C GLU A 78 8.07 31.62 -9.00
N LEU A 79 6.93 30.98 -9.29
CA LEU A 79 5.90 31.52 -10.18
C LEU A 79 5.36 32.86 -9.67
N ASN A 80 5.06 32.97 -8.38
CA ASN A 80 4.56 34.21 -7.78
C ASN A 80 5.61 35.34 -7.89
N GLN A 81 6.89 35.02 -7.69
CA GLN A 81 7.99 35.99 -7.85
C GLN A 81 8.16 36.46 -9.29
N LEU A 82 8.10 35.53 -10.26
CA LEU A 82 8.17 35.85 -11.68
C LEU A 82 6.98 36.70 -12.13
N GLN A 83 5.77 36.39 -11.67
CA GLN A 83 4.57 37.19 -11.95
C GLN A 83 4.69 38.61 -11.38
N ALA A 84 5.17 38.75 -10.14
CA ALA A 84 5.42 40.04 -9.53
C ALA A 84 6.51 40.84 -10.29
N ALA A 85 7.57 40.17 -10.73
CA ALA A 85 8.62 40.79 -11.54
C ALA A 85 8.09 41.27 -12.89
N TYR A 86 7.27 40.45 -13.56
CA TYR A 86 6.61 40.82 -14.81
C TYR A 86 5.71 42.05 -14.64
N ALA A 87 4.88 42.08 -13.60
CA ALA A 87 3.99 43.21 -13.31
C ALA A 87 4.74 44.52 -13.05
N LYS A 88 5.92 44.48 -12.41
CA LYS A 88 6.76 45.67 -12.18
C LYS A 88 7.29 46.31 -13.46
N ILE A 89 7.42 45.54 -14.53
CA ILE A 89 7.98 46.01 -15.81
C ILE A 89 6.94 46.06 -16.93
N SER A 90 5.69 45.65 -16.70
CA SER A 90 4.67 45.45 -17.73
C SER A 90 4.37 46.71 -18.55
N ASN A 91 4.45 47.89 -17.92
CA ASN A 91 4.12 49.18 -18.54
C ASN A 91 5.36 49.96 -19.00
N LYS A 92 6.53 49.31 -19.00
CA LYS A 92 7.79 49.89 -19.47
C LYS A 92 8.08 49.42 -20.89
N ASP A 93 8.33 50.35 -21.81
CA ASP A 93 8.48 50.05 -23.25
C ASP A 93 9.90 50.30 -23.78
N GLU A 94 10.84 50.57 -22.88
CA GLU A 94 12.27 50.61 -23.20
C GLU A 94 12.75 49.21 -23.64
N ALA A 95 13.72 49.15 -24.57
CA ALA A 95 14.20 47.89 -25.15
C ALA A 95 14.65 46.87 -24.09
N ALA A 96 15.27 47.33 -22.99
CA ALA A 96 15.66 46.49 -21.87
C ALA A 96 14.46 45.86 -21.14
N ALA A 97 13.36 46.61 -21.00
CA ALA A 97 12.12 46.12 -20.40
C ALA A 97 11.41 45.10 -21.31
N ILE A 98 11.40 45.32 -22.63
CA ILE A 98 10.85 44.37 -23.60
C ILE A 98 11.61 43.03 -23.54
N ALA A 99 12.94 43.07 -23.54
CA ALA A 99 13.78 41.87 -23.42
C ALA A 99 13.52 41.13 -22.08
N ALA A 100 13.45 41.86 -20.97
CA ALA A 100 13.16 41.28 -19.66
C ALA A 100 11.74 40.67 -19.58
N LYS A 101 10.72 41.31 -20.18
CA LYS A 101 9.35 40.74 -20.27
C LYS A 101 9.37 39.38 -20.96
N LYS A 102 10.10 39.25 -22.08
CA LYS A 102 10.18 38.00 -22.84
C LYS A 102 10.87 36.89 -22.04
N ASP A 103 12.01 37.18 -21.40
CA ASP A 103 12.73 36.23 -20.54
C ASP A 103 11.85 35.75 -19.36
N ILE A 104 11.13 36.67 -18.71
CA ILE A 104 10.22 36.30 -17.61
C ILE A 104 9.04 35.44 -18.14
N GLN A 105 8.48 35.75 -19.30
CA GLN A 105 7.43 34.92 -19.92
C GLN A 105 7.91 33.50 -20.22
N GLU A 106 9.12 33.34 -20.78
CA GLU A 106 9.71 32.03 -21.03
C GLU A 106 9.90 31.23 -19.72
N LYS A 107 10.40 31.90 -18.67
CA LYS A 107 10.53 31.29 -17.33
C LYS A 107 9.18 30.89 -16.73
N LEU A 108 8.15 31.72 -16.86
CA LEU A 108 6.79 31.42 -16.40
C LEU A 108 6.21 30.19 -17.10
N ILE A 109 6.37 30.10 -18.44
CA ILE A 109 5.92 28.94 -19.21
C ILE A 109 6.64 27.67 -18.75
N LYS A 110 7.96 27.72 -18.61
CA LYS A 110 8.77 26.58 -18.15
C LYS A 110 8.38 26.15 -16.72
N ALA A 111 8.23 27.09 -15.81
CA ALA A 111 7.84 26.81 -14.43
C ALA A 111 6.41 26.22 -14.33
N ALA A 112 5.48 26.67 -15.18
CA ALA A 112 4.14 26.09 -15.28
C ALA A 112 4.17 24.65 -15.80
N GLN A 113 4.97 24.37 -16.84
CA GLN A 113 5.17 23.01 -17.36
C GLN A 113 5.79 22.08 -16.30
N ASP A 114 6.84 22.53 -15.61
CA ASP A 114 7.48 21.80 -14.53
C ASP A 114 6.47 21.49 -13.41
N SER A 115 5.63 22.46 -13.03
CA SER A 115 4.59 22.29 -12.02
C SER A 115 3.58 21.20 -12.41
N VAL A 116 3.14 21.16 -13.67
CA VAL A 116 2.27 20.08 -14.18
C VAL A 116 2.97 18.72 -14.08
N HIS A 117 4.27 18.64 -14.42
CA HIS A 117 5.03 17.39 -14.30
C HIS A 117 5.19 16.93 -12.85
N LEU A 118 5.47 17.86 -11.93
CA LEU A 118 5.58 17.59 -10.50
C LEU A 118 4.23 17.14 -9.93
N GLN A 119 3.11 17.79 -10.27
CA GLN A 119 1.76 17.37 -9.87
C GLN A 119 1.44 15.95 -10.32
N LYS A 120 1.77 15.61 -11.59
CA LYS A 120 1.61 14.24 -12.10
C LYS A 120 2.45 13.23 -11.31
N ARG A 121 3.67 13.58 -10.91
CA ARG A 121 4.52 12.72 -10.07
C ARG A 121 3.96 12.58 -8.65
N LEU A 122 3.57 13.69 -8.01
CA LEU A 122 2.93 13.71 -6.70
C LEU A 122 1.72 12.77 -6.66
N LYS A 123 0.78 12.94 -7.60
CA LYS A 123 -0.43 12.10 -7.70
C LYS A 123 -0.09 10.61 -7.87
N ARG A 124 0.93 10.29 -8.68
CA ARG A 124 1.36 8.90 -8.89
C ARG A 124 1.95 8.29 -7.63
N TYR A 125 2.79 9.01 -6.90
CA TYR A 125 3.41 8.48 -5.69
C TYR A 125 2.42 8.41 -4.52
N THR A 126 1.51 9.37 -4.41
CA THR A 126 0.40 9.32 -3.44
C THR A 126 -0.42 8.05 -3.66
N LYS A 127 -0.87 7.80 -4.90
CA LYS A 127 -1.63 6.59 -5.24
C LYS A 127 -0.85 5.31 -4.95
N LYS A 128 0.46 5.29 -5.19
CA LYS A 128 1.29 4.11 -4.89
C LYS A 128 1.41 3.90 -3.38
N ALA A 129 1.62 4.95 -2.60
CA ALA A 129 1.63 4.87 -1.14
C ALA A 129 0.33 4.26 -0.62
N ASP A 130 -0.82 4.80 -1.06
CA ASP A 130 -2.14 4.31 -0.67
C ASP A 130 -2.34 2.82 -0.99
N VAL A 131 -1.98 2.40 -2.21
CA VAL A 131 -2.10 1.00 -2.64
C VAL A 131 -1.26 0.07 -1.76
N TYR A 132 -0.03 0.44 -1.44
CA TYR A 132 0.84 -0.40 -0.59
C TYR A 132 0.41 -0.38 0.87
N LYS A 133 -0.13 0.74 1.36
CA LYS A 133 -0.72 0.85 2.70
C LYS A 133 -1.94 -0.04 2.85
N GLN A 134 -2.86 0.00 1.89
CA GLN A 134 -4.01 -0.90 1.84
C GLN A 134 -3.59 -2.36 1.75
N LYS A 135 -2.59 -2.68 0.91
CA LYS A 135 -2.05 -4.03 0.78
C LYS A 135 -1.47 -4.53 2.11
N SER A 136 -0.70 -3.70 2.82
CA SER A 136 -0.19 -4.04 4.15
C SER A 136 -1.32 -4.36 5.11
N GLN A 137 -2.34 -3.49 5.19
CA GLN A 137 -3.47 -3.68 6.10
C GLN A 137 -4.23 -4.98 5.81
N GLN A 138 -4.42 -5.32 4.53
CA GLN A 138 -5.03 -6.60 4.14
C GLN A 138 -4.19 -7.80 4.56
N LEU A 139 -2.87 -7.73 4.43
CA LEU A 139 -1.96 -8.80 4.85
C LEU A 139 -1.90 -8.93 6.38
N ASP A 140 -1.88 -7.81 7.10
CA ASP A 140 -1.94 -7.80 8.57
C ASP A 140 -3.25 -8.43 9.07
N GLU A 141 -4.37 -8.17 8.40
CA GLU A 141 -5.66 -8.79 8.73
C GLU A 141 -5.69 -10.29 8.38
N GLN A 142 -5.13 -10.67 7.23
CA GLN A 142 -4.97 -12.06 6.86
C GLN A 142 -4.11 -12.83 7.87
N ALA A 143 -3.01 -12.23 8.34
CA ALA A 143 -2.16 -12.81 9.38
C ALA A 143 -2.98 -13.06 10.67
N LYS A 144 -3.78 -12.10 11.14
CA LYS A 144 -4.64 -12.30 12.31
C LYS A 144 -5.62 -13.47 12.13
N GLN A 145 -6.25 -13.59 10.96
CA GLN A 145 -7.18 -14.69 10.67
C GLN A 145 -6.47 -16.05 10.64
N THR A 146 -5.27 -16.10 10.04
CA THR A 146 -4.43 -17.31 10.07
C THR A 146 -4.06 -17.68 11.51
N GLN A 147 -3.79 -16.69 12.38
CA GLN A 147 -3.36 -16.95 13.76
C GLN A 147 -4.50 -17.56 14.55
N GLN A 148 -5.70 -17.00 14.41
CA GLN A 148 -6.90 -17.56 15.00
C GLN A 148 -7.18 -19.00 14.54
N SER A 149 -6.84 -19.32 13.29
CA SER A 149 -6.97 -20.68 12.76
C SER A 149 -5.95 -21.63 13.37
N VAL A 150 -4.70 -21.19 13.52
CA VAL A 150 -3.64 -21.93 14.24
C VAL A 150 -4.05 -22.16 15.70
N ASP A 151 -4.59 -21.17 16.39
CA ASP A 151 -5.00 -21.30 17.79
C ASP A 151 -6.13 -22.32 17.95
N LYS A 152 -7.12 -22.31 17.05
CA LYS A 152 -8.20 -23.32 17.02
C LYS A 152 -7.68 -24.73 16.79
N ILE A 153 -6.82 -24.92 15.78
CA ILE A 153 -6.20 -26.22 15.50
C ILE A 153 -5.38 -26.69 16.70
N THR A 154 -4.67 -25.79 17.37
CA THR A 154 -3.91 -26.10 18.58
C THR A 154 -4.81 -26.62 19.70
N GLN A 155 -5.97 -26.00 19.91
CA GLN A 155 -6.96 -26.46 20.88
C GLN A 155 -7.54 -27.84 20.52
N GLU A 156 -7.86 -28.07 19.24
CA GLU A 156 -8.36 -29.37 18.76
C GLU A 156 -7.32 -30.49 18.94
N ILE A 157 -6.05 -30.23 18.62
CA ILE A 157 -4.94 -31.16 18.84
C ILE A 157 -4.84 -31.52 20.33
N GLN A 158 -4.89 -30.52 21.23
CA GLN A 158 -4.82 -30.75 22.67
C GLN A 158 -6.00 -31.58 23.19
N GLN A 159 -7.20 -31.37 22.65
CA GLN A 159 -8.37 -32.17 23.02
C GLN A 159 -8.23 -33.62 22.56
N ILE A 160 -7.81 -33.85 21.31
CA ILE A 160 -7.62 -35.21 20.78
C ILE A 160 -6.54 -35.96 21.56
N LYS A 161 -5.42 -35.30 21.90
CA LYS A 161 -4.36 -35.90 22.74
C LYS A 161 -4.90 -36.35 24.10
N LYS A 162 -5.63 -35.48 24.79
CA LYS A 162 -6.28 -35.84 26.08
C LYS A 162 -7.20 -37.05 25.95
N GLU A 163 -8.01 -37.12 24.89
CA GLU A 163 -8.94 -38.23 24.64
C GLU A 163 -8.25 -39.55 24.24
N ILE A 164 -7.03 -39.50 23.73
CA ILE A 164 -6.18 -40.68 23.48
C ILE A 164 -5.56 -41.14 24.80
N ASP A 165 -5.03 -40.22 25.61
CA ASP A 165 -4.34 -40.51 26.87
C ASP A 165 -5.26 -41.00 28.00
N THR A 166 -6.58 -40.76 27.90
CA THR A 166 -7.59 -41.25 28.86
C THR A 166 -8.19 -42.62 28.51
N LYS A 167 -7.71 -43.28 27.44
CA LYS A 167 -8.06 -44.66 27.08
C LYS A 167 -6.95 -45.63 27.50
#